data_AF-A0A5B2YVZ5-F1
#
_entry.id   AF-A0A5B2YVZ5-F1
#
_cell.length_a   1.000
_cell.length_b   1.000
_cell.length_c   1.000
_cell.angle_alpha   90.00
_cell.angle_beta   90.00
_cell.angle_gamma   90.00
#
_symmetry.space_group_name_H-M   'P 1'
#
loop_
_entity.id
_entity.type
_entity.pdbx_description
1 polymer ?
#
loop_
_entity_poly.entity_id
_entity_poly.type
_entity_poly.pdbx_seq_one_letter_code
_entity_poly.pdbx_strand_id
1 'polypeptide(L)'
;MKQNQFDHGNHNHNHNIHHHRRFQKVKNFVILYQNLLMIAGLIVSFAGGSWDITYHILSKPESFFSYPHAMVYSGILLVIVAFSLSIKFSTRQIEISKRANKIVFVGITLIILAGPFDFSWHLRFGLDGLLSPPHLSLLTGWLLVAIGNLMKVNRKLNLADPNIFENDCSSNVATKTKTKTTSKTKSKNNSNHPSFFSKNDNQEGKGKHLFFIFLSSIQGSNKYLLTAQLTLNLFILLMIFSGFLYFFSLPFSETKNYNFNPPSMVGLLVYGIGFPFLISFYFQFIYTKYHFFRQAIPLVGIAFVGMTLFTQITSNPHLISVSGLYLLNLIPFLVLYIITAIQSKLILKGKMPEKILESNIYSKLYKLLIVLVIPVLSFTLSFPLNVYIYNEEFYGYLIYQNVVLSVYEQIINDFFVIVIPLSVAGGLLGYIVFKLAVSLKSNKPRKNSKVSSSASNK
;
A
#
# COMPACT_ATOMS: atom_id res chain seq x y z
N MET A 1 -34.54 52.17 37.81
CA MET A 1 -34.54 51.31 36.61
C MET A 1 -33.12 51.18 36.08
N LYS A 2 -32.38 50.15 36.51
CA LYS A 2 -31.05 49.79 35.99
C LYS A 2 -30.95 48.27 35.97
N GLN A 3 -31.30 47.66 34.85
CA GLN A 3 -30.82 46.34 34.42
C GLN A 3 -31.32 46.11 32.99
N ASN A 4 -30.50 45.42 32.18
CA ASN A 4 -30.71 45.01 30.78
C ASN A 4 -29.92 45.81 29.73
N GLN A 5 -28.59 45.76 29.80
CA GLN A 5 -27.76 46.02 28.60
C GLN A 5 -26.40 45.30 28.59
N PHE A 6 -26.30 44.11 29.19
CA PHE A 6 -25.03 43.36 29.28
C PHE A 6 -25.07 41.91 28.80
N ASP A 7 -26.05 41.48 28.00
CA ASP A 7 -26.13 40.06 27.54
C ASP A 7 -25.95 39.82 26.03
N HIS A 8 -25.82 40.85 25.19
CA HIS A 8 -25.66 40.64 23.74
C HIS A 8 -24.20 40.54 23.24
N GLY A 9 -23.20 40.88 24.07
CA GLY A 9 -21.78 40.73 23.70
C GLY A 9 -21.19 39.33 23.93
N ASN A 10 -21.75 38.58 24.89
CA ASN A 10 -21.16 37.31 25.36
C ASN A 10 -21.58 36.11 24.49
N HIS A 11 -22.78 36.15 23.90
CA HIS A 11 -23.26 35.09 23.02
C HIS A 11 -22.53 35.03 21.67
N ASN A 12 -22.24 36.17 21.03
CA ASN A 12 -21.52 36.21 19.74
C ASN A 12 -20.04 35.80 19.87
N HIS A 13 -19.40 36.10 21.00
CA HIS A 13 -18.01 35.69 21.24
C HIS A 13 -17.90 34.18 21.51
N ASN A 14 -18.80 33.60 22.31
CA ASN A 14 -18.86 32.17 22.54
C ASN A 14 -19.22 31.37 21.26
N HIS A 15 -20.12 31.89 20.41
CA HIS A 15 -20.50 31.21 19.16
C HIS A 15 -19.32 31.13 18.18
N ASN A 16 -18.52 32.19 18.06
CA ASN A 16 -17.32 32.23 17.23
C ASN A 16 -16.20 31.30 17.74
N ILE A 17 -16.00 31.21 19.06
CA ILE A 17 -15.03 30.29 19.68
C ILE A 17 -15.46 28.83 19.45
N HIS A 18 -16.75 28.52 19.58
CA HIS A 18 -17.28 27.18 19.30
C HIS A 18 -17.14 26.79 17.82
N HIS A 19 -17.42 27.68 16.87
CA HIS A 19 -17.19 27.43 15.45
C HIS A 19 -15.71 27.21 15.13
N HIS A 20 -14.81 28.03 15.69
CA HIS A 20 -13.38 27.87 15.48
C HIS A 20 -12.87 26.53 16.03
N ARG A 21 -13.30 26.14 17.24
CA ARG A 21 -12.93 24.83 17.84
C ARG A 21 -13.49 23.65 17.03
N ARG A 22 -14.74 23.72 16.54
CA ARG A 22 -15.33 22.69 15.67
C ARG A 22 -14.56 22.56 14.35
N PHE A 23 -14.23 23.69 13.72
CA PHE A 23 -13.46 23.73 12.48
C PHE A 23 -12.07 23.09 12.65
N GLN A 24 -11.35 23.40 13.73
CA GLN A 24 -10.03 22.80 14.00
C GLN A 24 -10.13 21.29 14.26
N LYS A 25 -11.18 20.82 14.96
CA LYS A 25 -11.42 19.38 15.15
C LYS A 25 -11.63 18.66 13.82
N VAL A 26 -12.49 19.19 12.94
CA VAL A 26 -12.75 18.62 11.62
C VAL A 26 -11.48 18.61 10.76
N LYS A 27 -10.74 19.72 10.75
CA LYS A 27 -9.46 19.84 10.04
C LYS A 27 -8.47 18.76 10.50
N ASN A 28 -8.28 18.59 11.80
CA ASN A 28 -7.37 17.59 12.36
C ASN A 28 -7.83 16.17 12.02
N PHE A 29 -9.13 15.89 12.11
CA PHE A 29 -9.71 14.60 11.74
C PHE A 29 -9.41 14.26 10.27
N VAL A 30 -9.69 15.19 9.34
CA VAL A 30 -9.43 14.97 7.91
C VAL A 30 -7.94 14.69 7.66
N ILE A 31 -7.03 15.50 8.21
CA ILE A 31 -5.59 15.32 8.00
C ILE A 31 -5.09 13.95 8.49
N LEU A 32 -5.67 13.46 9.58
CA LEU A 32 -5.31 12.19 10.20
C LEU A 32 -5.84 11.01 9.36
N TYR A 33 -7.11 11.04 8.98
CA TYR A 33 -7.86 9.92 8.39
C TYR A 33 -7.98 9.94 6.86
N GLN A 34 -7.61 11.02 6.17
CA GLN A 34 -7.72 11.13 4.69
C GLN A 34 -7.10 9.96 3.94
N ASN A 35 -5.96 9.43 4.39
CA ASN A 35 -5.30 8.29 3.75
C ASN A 35 -6.15 7.03 3.85
N LEU A 36 -6.80 6.81 5.00
CA LEU A 36 -7.71 5.68 5.17
C LEU A 36 -8.96 5.83 4.31
N LEU A 37 -9.53 7.03 4.23
CA LEU A 37 -10.70 7.28 3.39
C LEU A 37 -10.40 7.04 1.91
N MET A 38 -9.25 7.51 1.42
CA MET A 38 -8.82 7.22 0.04
C MET A 38 -8.58 5.72 -0.19
N ILE A 39 -7.97 5.00 0.76
CA ILE A 39 -7.75 3.55 0.63
C ILE A 39 -9.09 2.79 0.68
N ALA A 40 -10.00 3.17 1.56
CA ALA A 40 -11.34 2.59 1.62
C ALA A 40 -12.09 2.79 0.29
N GLY A 41 -12.01 3.99 -0.29
CA GLY A 41 -12.57 4.27 -1.61
C GLY A 41 -11.95 3.41 -2.71
N LEU A 42 -10.63 3.21 -2.70
CA LEU A 42 -9.96 2.29 -3.63
C LEU A 42 -10.40 0.82 -3.43
N ILE A 43 -10.57 0.36 -2.19
CA ILE A 43 -11.02 -1.01 -1.90
C ILE A 43 -12.44 -1.23 -2.46
N VAL A 44 -13.35 -0.30 -2.20
CA VAL A 44 -14.73 -0.36 -2.73
C VAL A 44 -14.71 -0.30 -4.26
N SER A 45 -13.91 0.58 -4.85
CA SER A 45 -13.81 0.74 -6.29
C SER A 45 -13.25 -0.52 -6.97
N PHE A 46 -12.19 -1.10 -6.40
CA PHE A 46 -11.59 -2.34 -6.90
C PHE A 46 -12.53 -3.54 -6.76
N ALA A 47 -13.29 -3.62 -5.66
CA ALA A 47 -14.34 -4.63 -5.48
C ALA A 47 -15.41 -4.53 -6.57
N GLY A 48 -15.85 -3.30 -6.87
CA GLY A 48 -16.78 -3.02 -7.95
C GLY A 48 -16.23 -3.48 -9.30
N GLY A 49 -14.96 -3.18 -9.61
CA GLY A 49 -14.32 -3.63 -10.85
C GLY A 49 -14.19 -5.15 -10.95
N SER A 50 -13.91 -5.83 -9.84
CA SER A 50 -13.91 -7.30 -9.81
C SER A 50 -15.31 -7.89 -10.09
N TRP A 51 -16.35 -7.23 -9.60
CA TRP A 51 -17.72 -7.62 -9.87
C TRP A 51 -18.10 -7.33 -11.33
N ASP A 52 -17.62 -6.22 -11.87
CA ASP A 52 -17.85 -5.79 -13.26
C ASP A 52 -17.29 -6.80 -14.26
N ILE A 53 -16.05 -7.27 -14.06
CA ILE A 53 -15.44 -8.37 -14.83
C ILE A 53 -16.37 -9.58 -14.87
N THR A 54 -16.92 -9.99 -13.72
CA THR A 54 -17.87 -11.10 -13.67
C THR A 54 -19.17 -10.78 -14.41
N TYR A 55 -19.67 -9.55 -14.29
CA TYR A 55 -20.86 -9.09 -15.01
C TYR A 55 -20.69 -9.20 -16.54
N HIS A 56 -19.51 -8.82 -17.05
CA HIS A 56 -19.15 -8.97 -18.46
C HIS A 56 -19.02 -10.44 -18.86
N ILE A 57 -18.34 -11.27 -18.07
CA ILE A 57 -18.22 -12.73 -18.33
C ILE A 57 -19.61 -13.39 -18.39
N LEU A 58 -20.54 -12.96 -17.53
CA LEU A 58 -21.92 -13.44 -17.52
C LEU A 58 -22.80 -12.82 -18.62
N SER A 59 -22.24 -11.96 -19.48
CA SER A 59 -22.98 -11.24 -20.54
C SER A 59 -24.25 -10.57 -20.02
N LYS A 60 -24.18 -10.01 -18.80
CA LYS A 60 -25.32 -9.30 -18.21
C LYS A 60 -25.59 -8.00 -18.97
N PRO A 61 -26.84 -7.51 -18.98
CA PRO A 61 -27.17 -6.24 -19.65
C PRO A 61 -26.27 -5.11 -19.17
N GLU A 62 -25.55 -4.51 -20.09
CA GLU A 62 -24.61 -3.45 -19.81
C GLU A 62 -25.31 -2.10 -19.78
N SER A 63 -24.97 -1.28 -18.79
CA SER A 63 -25.33 0.13 -18.78
C SER A 63 -24.32 0.91 -17.98
N PHE A 64 -24.21 2.21 -18.28
CA PHE A 64 -23.40 3.14 -17.50
C PHE A 64 -23.77 3.17 -16.00
N PHE A 65 -24.98 2.75 -15.62
CA PHE A 65 -25.47 2.73 -14.24
C PHE A 65 -25.73 1.30 -13.72
N SER A 66 -24.94 0.31 -14.17
CA SER A 66 -25.02 -1.05 -13.63
C SER A 66 -24.63 -1.09 -12.14
N TYR A 67 -24.99 -2.18 -11.44
CA TYR A 67 -24.64 -2.34 -10.02
C TYR A 67 -23.12 -2.34 -9.77
N PRO A 68 -22.28 -3.05 -10.55
CA PRO A 68 -20.83 -2.95 -10.43
C PRO A 68 -20.31 -1.53 -10.66
N HIS A 69 -20.78 -0.85 -11.71
CA HIS A 69 -20.40 0.55 -12.00
C HIS A 69 -20.75 1.49 -10.84
N ALA A 70 -21.95 1.36 -10.27
CA ALA A 70 -22.34 2.15 -9.10
C ALA A 70 -21.38 1.94 -7.91
N MET A 71 -20.94 0.70 -7.67
CA MET A 71 -19.94 0.39 -6.64
C MET A 71 -18.58 1.03 -6.98
N VAL A 72 -18.11 0.90 -8.23
CA VAL A 72 -16.89 1.55 -8.74
C VAL A 72 -16.95 3.05 -8.49
N TYR A 73 -18.03 3.72 -8.92
CA TYR A 73 -18.21 5.17 -8.81
C TYR A 73 -18.30 5.64 -7.37
N SER A 74 -18.97 4.89 -6.49
CA SER A 74 -19.04 5.23 -5.06
C SER A 74 -17.66 5.25 -4.39
N GLY A 75 -16.80 4.29 -4.73
CA GLY A 75 -15.43 4.24 -4.24
C GLY A 75 -14.57 5.39 -4.79
N ILE A 76 -14.70 5.70 -6.08
CA ILE A 76 -13.99 6.81 -6.73
C ILE A 76 -14.43 8.16 -6.14
N LEU A 77 -15.73 8.37 -5.94
CA LEU A 77 -16.27 9.58 -5.32
C LEU A 77 -15.66 9.78 -3.93
N LEU A 78 -15.55 8.71 -3.12
CA LEU A 78 -14.91 8.77 -1.82
C LEU A 78 -13.43 9.18 -1.91
N VAL A 79 -12.68 8.65 -2.90
CA VAL A 79 -11.29 9.05 -3.17
C VAL A 79 -11.20 10.54 -3.51
N ILE A 80 -12.05 11.03 -4.42
CA ILE A 80 -12.06 12.43 -4.87
C ILE A 80 -12.38 13.37 -3.71
N VAL A 81 -13.42 13.06 -2.92
CA VAL A 81 -13.81 13.86 -1.76
C VAL A 81 -12.68 13.88 -0.73
N ALA A 82 -12.12 12.72 -0.39
CA ALA A 82 -11.02 12.63 0.57
C ALA A 82 -9.77 13.40 0.12
N PHE A 83 -9.42 13.31 -1.18
CA PHE A 83 -8.30 14.07 -1.74
C PHE A 83 -8.57 15.57 -1.80
N SER A 84 -9.77 16.00 -2.19
CA SER A 84 -10.15 17.41 -2.25
C SER A 84 -10.13 18.07 -0.87
N LEU A 85 -10.66 17.38 0.15
CA LEU A 85 -10.58 17.83 1.54
C LEU A 85 -9.13 17.86 2.05
N SER A 86 -8.29 16.90 1.62
CA SER A 86 -6.85 16.87 1.92
C SER A 86 -6.15 18.13 1.42
N ILE A 87 -6.40 18.54 0.18
CA ILE A 87 -5.82 19.76 -0.41
C ILE A 87 -6.35 21.01 0.27
N LYS A 88 -7.66 21.10 0.53
CA LYS A 88 -8.28 22.29 1.17
C LYS A 88 -7.75 22.55 2.58
N PHE A 89 -7.55 21.50 3.37
CA PHE A 89 -7.22 21.64 4.79
C PHE A 89 -5.73 21.55 5.14
N SER A 90 -4.87 21.17 4.20
CA SER A 90 -3.49 20.78 4.51
C SER A 90 -2.41 21.63 3.84
N THR A 91 -2.48 22.96 3.96
CA THR A 91 -1.54 23.90 3.30
C THR A 91 -0.05 23.64 3.56
N ARG A 92 0.34 23.27 4.80
CA ARG A 92 1.75 22.98 5.16
C ARG A 92 2.19 21.54 4.81
N GLN A 93 1.25 20.60 4.78
CA GLN A 93 1.52 19.19 4.41
C GLN A 93 1.57 19.01 2.88
N ILE A 94 0.91 19.90 2.12
CA ILE A 94 1.03 20.01 0.67
C ILE A 94 2.48 20.22 0.29
N GLU A 95 3.25 21.08 0.97
CA GLU A 95 4.67 21.30 0.68
C GLU A 95 5.52 20.04 0.89
N ILE A 96 5.33 19.39 2.03
CA ILE A 96 6.06 18.16 2.39
C ILE A 96 5.67 17.01 1.46
N SER A 97 4.47 17.02 0.88
CA SER A 97 3.94 15.94 0.04
C SER A 97 3.64 16.30 -1.42
N LYS A 98 4.18 17.40 -1.97
CA LYS A 98 3.87 17.90 -3.34
C LYS A 98 3.93 16.79 -4.38
N ARG A 99 5.02 16.01 -4.41
CA ARG A 99 5.19 14.89 -5.36
C ARG A 99 4.11 13.80 -5.21
N ALA A 100 3.76 13.45 -3.97
CA ALA A 100 2.73 12.43 -3.74
C ALA A 100 1.34 12.92 -4.17
N ASN A 101 1.01 14.19 -3.88
CA ASN A 101 -0.24 14.79 -4.32
C ASN A 101 -0.35 14.87 -5.84
N LYS A 102 0.74 15.19 -6.55
CA LYS A 102 0.77 15.17 -8.02
C LYS A 102 0.44 13.78 -8.57
N ILE A 103 1.06 12.73 -8.02
CA ILE A 103 0.81 11.35 -8.45
C ILE A 103 -0.66 10.97 -8.19
N VAL A 104 -1.20 11.28 -7.00
CA VAL A 104 -2.62 11.02 -6.69
C VAL A 104 -3.54 11.77 -7.66
N PHE A 105 -3.24 13.03 -7.97
CA PHE A 105 -4.03 13.83 -8.89
C PHE A 105 -4.06 13.26 -10.32
N VAL A 106 -2.89 12.83 -10.83
CA VAL A 106 -2.81 12.15 -12.13
C VAL A 106 -3.62 10.85 -12.10
N GLY A 107 -3.50 10.06 -11.03
CA GLY A 107 -4.29 8.84 -10.86
C GLY A 107 -5.79 9.08 -10.87
N ILE A 108 -6.28 10.08 -10.12
CA ILE A 108 -7.69 10.48 -10.11
C ILE A 108 -8.15 10.91 -11.51
N THR A 109 -7.32 11.64 -12.23
CA THR A 109 -7.64 12.08 -13.60
C THR A 109 -7.83 10.89 -14.53
N LEU A 110 -6.92 9.90 -14.50
CA LEU A 110 -7.05 8.68 -15.29
C LEU A 110 -8.32 7.89 -14.95
N ILE A 111 -8.64 7.76 -13.66
CA ILE A 111 -9.85 7.07 -13.18
C ILE A 111 -11.12 7.75 -13.69
N ILE A 112 -11.21 9.09 -13.58
CA ILE A 112 -12.40 9.84 -14.02
C ILE A 112 -12.60 9.71 -15.53
N LEU A 113 -11.51 9.76 -16.30
CA LEU A 113 -11.57 9.63 -17.75
C LEU A 113 -11.86 8.19 -18.20
N ALA A 114 -11.52 7.18 -17.39
CA ALA A 114 -11.70 5.78 -17.76
C ALA A 114 -13.18 5.42 -18.00
N GLY A 115 -14.13 5.88 -17.17
CA GLY A 115 -15.55 5.53 -17.34
C GLY A 115 -16.18 6.00 -18.67
N PRO A 116 -16.09 7.29 -19.04
CA PRO A 116 -16.54 7.75 -20.35
C PRO A 116 -15.78 7.12 -21.51
N PHE A 117 -14.48 6.87 -21.32
CA PHE A 117 -13.66 6.19 -22.32
C PHE A 117 -14.12 4.75 -22.55
N ASP A 118 -14.45 4.04 -21.49
CA ASP A 118 -14.97 2.67 -21.47
C ASP A 118 -16.30 2.56 -22.23
N PHE A 119 -17.27 3.40 -21.86
CA PHE A 119 -18.54 3.49 -22.58
C PHE A 119 -18.36 3.78 -24.08
N SER A 120 -17.49 4.74 -24.42
CA SER A 120 -17.19 5.05 -25.82
C SER A 120 -16.46 3.89 -26.54
N TRP A 121 -15.67 3.12 -25.82
CA TRP A 121 -14.93 1.98 -26.35
C TRP A 121 -15.91 0.85 -26.71
N HIS A 122 -16.80 0.50 -25.78
CA HIS A 122 -17.82 -0.53 -26.00
C HIS A 122 -18.78 -0.20 -27.15
N LEU A 123 -19.17 1.07 -27.29
CA LEU A 123 -19.99 1.52 -28.44
C LEU A 123 -19.31 1.30 -29.79
N ARG A 124 -17.97 1.36 -29.85
CA ARG A 124 -17.22 1.32 -31.11
C ARG A 124 -16.65 -0.05 -31.44
N PHE A 125 -16.19 -0.78 -30.42
CA PHE A 125 -15.44 -2.03 -30.58
C PHE A 125 -16.12 -3.25 -29.95
N GLY A 126 -17.32 -3.06 -29.37
CA GLY A 126 -18.06 -4.12 -28.69
C GLY A 126 -17.64 -4.31 -27.23
N LEU A 127 -18.39 -5.17 -26.55
CA LEU A 127 -18.20 -5.46 -25.14
C LEU A 127 -17.00 -6.40 -24.93
N ASP A 128 -16.00 -5.94 -24.18
CA ASP A 128 -14.92 -6.77 -23.64
C ASP A 128 -15.11 -6.98 -22.13
N GLY A 129 -14.48 -8.02 -21.58
CA GLY A 129 -14.67 -8.39 -20.17
C GLY A 129 -13.46 -8.16 -19.27
N LEU A 130 -12.32 -7.68 -19.79
CA LEU A 130 -11.13 -7.49 -18.95
C LEU A 130 -10.08 -6.52 -19.50
N LEU A 131 -9.32 -6.90 -20.54
CA LEU A 131 -8.21 -6.09 -21.05
C LEU A 131 -8.69 -5.25 -22.23
N SER A 132 -8.78 -3.95 -21.98
CA SER A 132 -8.88 -2.94 -23.01
C SER A 132 -8.17 -1.65 -22.55
N PRO A 133 -7.89 -0.71 -23.46
CA PRO A 133 -7.32 0.59 -23.10
C PRO A 133 -8.05 1.33 -21.94
N PRO A 134 -9.40 1.39 -21.87
CA PRO A 134 -10.08 2.02 -20.74
C PRO A 134 -9.87 1.26 -19.42
N HIS A 135 -9.98 -0.06 -19.40
CA HIS A 135 -9.69 -0.88 -18.21
C HIS A 135 -8.26 -0.70 -17.71
N LEU A 136 -7.27 -0.65 -18.62
CA LEU A 136 -5.87 -0.39 -18.28
C LEU A 136 -5.66 1.02 -17.72
N SER A 137 -6.37 2.02 -18.26
CA SER A 137 -6.38 3.39 -17.71
C SER A 137 -6.91 3.42 -16.28
N LEU A 138 -8.02 2.72 -16.01
CA LEU A 138 -8.62 2.63 -14.67
C LEU A 138 -7.65 1.97 -13.67
N LEU A 139 -7.10 0.81 -14.02
CA LEU A 139 -6.17 0.07 -13.17
C LEU A 139 -4.88 0.85 -12.89
N THR A 140 -4.35 1.54 -13.91
CA THR A 140 -3.19 2.44 -13.76
C THR A 140 -3.52 3.62 -12.86
N GLY A 141 -4.72 4.20 -13.00
CA GLY A 141 -5.20 5.26 -12.13
C GLY A 141 -5.27 4.84 -10.66
N TRP A 142 -5.84 3.67 -10.37
CA TRP A 142 -5.82 3.07 -9.02
C TRP A 142 -4.40 2.88 -8.48
N LEU A 143 -3.48 2.37 -9.32
CA LEU A 143 -2.08 2.18 -8.95
C LEU A 143 -1.42 3.50 -8.53
N LEU A 144 -1.60 4.56 -9.31
CA LEU A 144 -1.03 5.87 -9.00
C LEU A 144 -1.60 6.44 -7.69
N VAL A 145 -2.92 6.35 -7.46
CA VAL A 145 -3.51 6.79 -6.18
C VAL A 145 -2.94 5.99 -5.01
N ALA A 146 -2.82 4.66 -5.14
CA ALA A 146 -2.27 3.79 -4.11
C ALA A 146 -0.80 4.14 -3.78
N ILE A 147 0.06 4.29 -4.81
CA ILE A 147 1.46 4.69 -4.67
C ILE A 147 1.58 6.07 -4.02
N GLY A 148 0.79 7.05 -4.48
CA GLY A 148 0.78 8.39 -3.92
C GLY A 148 0.39 8.38 -2.43
N ASN A 149 -0.59 7.56 -2.05
CA ASN A 149 -0.95 7.35 -0.65
C ASN A 149 0.15 6.64 0.16
N LEU A 150 0.82 5.64 -0.42
CA LEU A 150 1.94 4.97 0.24
C LEU A 150 3.08 5.94 0.51
N MET A 151 3.38 6.83 -0.44
CA MET A 151 4.39 7.89 -0.26
C MET A 151 4.03 8.84 0.89
N LYS A 152 2.75 9.17 1.07
CA LYS A 152 2.30 9.99 2.22
C LYS A 152 2.50 9.25 3.53
N VAL A 153 2.13 7.97 3.61
CA VAL A 153 2.30 7.15 4.81
C VAL A 153 3.78 6.99 5.15
N ASN A 154 4.63 6.68 4.17
CA ASN A 154 6.08 6.55 4.36
C ASN A 154 6.72 7.85 4.87
N ARG A 155 6.27 9.02 4.40
CA ARG A 155 6.73 10.29 4.96
C ARG A 155 6.33 10.46 6.41
N LYS A 156 5.10 10.10 6.78
CA LYS A 156 4.64 10.15 8.18
C LYS A 156 5.48 9.19 9.06
N LEU A 157 5.79 8.00 8.56
CA LEU A 157 6.66 7.03 9.26
C LEU A 157 8.07 7.59 9.48
N ASN A 158 8.69 8.16 8.45
CA ASN A 158 10.03 8.75 8.56
C ASN A 158 10.09 9.96 9.52
N LEU A 159 8.99 10.72 9.64
CA LEU A 159 8.90 11.83 10.60
C LEU A 159 8.62 11.36 12.03
N ALA A 160 7.98 10.20 12.20
CA ALA A 160 7.68 9.62 13.50
C ALA A 160 8.88 8.88 14.11
N ASP A 161 9.86 8.48 13.31
CA ASP A 161 11.09 7.83 13.73
C ASP A 161 12.31 8.75 13.55
N PRO A 162 12.81 9.41 14.62
CA PRO A 162 13.97 10.29 14.52
C PRO A 162 15.27 9.55 14.15
N ASN A 163 15.34 8.22 14.32
CA ASN A 163 16.56 7.44 14.04
C ASN A 163 16.71 7.05 12.56
N ILE A 164 15.70 7.28 11.71
CA ILE A 164 15.77 6.96 10.27
C ILE A 164 16.53 8.05 9.47
N PHE A 165 16.61 9.28 9.98
CA PHE A 165 17.36 10.37 9.31
C PHE A 165 18.85 10.46 9.70
N GLU A 166 19.27 9.78 10.77
CA GLU A 166 20.67 9.85 11.22
C GLU A 166 21.64 9.10 10.28
N ASN A 167 21.16 8.07 9.58
CA ASN A 167 22.00 7.29 8.67
C ASN A 167 22.31 7.97 7.31
N ASP A 168 21.60 9.06 6.96
CA ASP A 168 21.89 9.86 5.76
C ASP A 168 22.57 11.20 6.07
N CYS A 169 22.58 11.67 7.33
CA CYS A 169 23.22 12.94 7.72
C CYS A 169 24.50 12.80 8.57
N SER A 170 24.85 11.63 9.12
CA SER A 170 26.10 11.48 9.91
C SER A 170 27.37 11.25 9.09
N SER A 171 27.32 11.25 7.74
CA SER A 171 28.51 10.96 6.93
C SER A 171 29.39 12.15 6.57
N ASN A 172 29.04 13.37 6.99
CA ASN A 172 29.89 14.56 6.79
C ASN A 172 29.67 15.59 7.91
N VAL A 173 30.20 15.36 9.11
CA VAL A 173 30.87 16.34 10.01
C VAL A 173 31.39 15.54 11.21
N ALA A 174 32.57 14.95 11.05
CA ALA A 174 33.38 14.50 12.19
C ALA A 174 34.87 14.61 11.82
N THR A 175 35.28 15.78 11.34
CA THR A 175 36.70 16.15 11.32
C THR A 175 37.10 16.59 12.71
N LYS A 176 37.77 15.66 13.39
CA LYS A 176 38.92 15.85 14.29
C LYS A 176 39.17 17.30 14.76
N THR A 177 38.94 17.51 16.05
CA THR A 177 39.90 18.23 16.89
C THR A 177 40.21 17.35 18.09
N LYS A 178 41.28 16.56 17.95
CA LYS A 178 42.03 16.05 19.10
C LYS A 178 42.83 17.22 19.64
N THR A 179 42.51 17.66 20.85
CA THR A 179 43.49 18.29 21.74
C THR A 179 43.54 17.47 23.02
N LYS A 180 44.67 16.79 23.19
CA LYS A 180 45.12 16.21 24.47
C LYS A 180 45.28 17.35 25.47
N THR A 181 44.75 17.20 26.67
CA THR A 181 45.55 17.35 27.91
C THR A 181 44.82 16.79 29.13
N THR A 182 45.65 16.33 30.04
CA THR A 182 45.45 15.60 31.29
C THR A 182 44.89 16.44 32.45
N SER A 183 44.42 15.70 33.46
CA SER A 183 44.47 15.98 34.91
C SER A 183 43.30 16.73 35.59
N LYS A 184 42.72 15.99 36.55
CA LYS A 184 42.28 16.33 37.93
C LYS A 184 41.70 17.71 38.28
N THR A 185 40.80 17.59 39.28
CA THR A 185 40.52 18.48 40.44
C THR A 185 39.23 19.33 40.44
N LYS A 186 38.54 19.21 41.59
CA LYS A 186 37.41 20.00 42.11
C LYS A 186 37.76 21.50 42.18
N SER A 187 36.78 22.39 42.02
CA SER A 187 36.50 23.51 42.94
C SER A 187 35.26 24.34 42.54
N LYS A 188 34.63 24.93 43.56
CA LYS A 188 33.50 25.87 43.58
C LYS A 188 33.88 27.29 43.11
N ASN A 189 32.82 28.07 42.83
CA ASN A 189 32.53 29.47 43.24
C ASN A 189 32.26 30.52 42.12
N ASN A 190 31.04 31.08 42.24
CA ASN A 190 30.55 32.44 42.00
C ASN A 190 31.47 33.54 41.43
N SER A 191 30.90 34.37 40.54
CA SER A 191 30.80 35.83 40.73
C SER A 191 29.90 36.51 39.69
N ASN A 192 29.22 37.57 40.13
CA ASN A 192 28.23 38.42 39.45
C ASN A 192 28.88 39.52 38.58
N HIS A 193 28.22 39.98 37.50
CA HIS A 193 27.76 41.37 37.24
C HIS A 193 27.17 41.56 35.79
N PRO A 194 26.52 42.68 35.40
CA PRO A 194 25.13 42.67 34.89
C PRO A 194 24.94 43.19 33.45
N SER A 195 23.68 43.06 32.98
CA SER A 195 22.96 43.89 32.00
C SER A 195 23.60 44.24 30.66
N PHE A 196 23.00 43.80 29.56
CA PHE A 196 22.35 44.73 28.60
C PHE A 196 21.29 44.00 27.77
N PHE A 197 20.07 44.51 27.83
CA PHE A 197 18.93 44.08 27.02
C PHE A 197 19.16 44.54 25.58
N SER A 198 19.16 43.61 24.62
CA SER A 198 18.75 43.89 23.25
C SER A 198 17.78 42.80 22.82
N LYS A 199 16.53 43.22 22.60
CA LYS A 199 15.42 42.46 22.05
C LYS A 199 15.62 42.25 20.53
N ASN A 200 14.90 41.24 20.03
CA ASN A 200 14.59 40.88 18.63
C ASN A 200 15.46 39.72 18.10
N ASP A 201 14.94 38.58 17.61
CA ASP A 201 13.55 38.14 17.42
C ASP A 201 13.46 36.61 17.53
N ASN A 202 12.77 36.14 18.59
CA ASN A 202 12.46 34.73 18.85
C ASN A 202 11.07 34.35 18.28
N GLN A 203 10.85 34.54 16.98
CA GLN A 203 9.61 34.07 16.32
C GLN A 203 9.73 32.69 15.66
N GLU A 204 10.93 32.25 15.29
CA GLU A 204 11.12 30.94 14.63
C GLU A 204 11.14 29.75 15.61
N GLY A 205 11.49 30.00 16.88
CA GLY A 205 11.58 28.98 17.94
C GLY A 205 10.23 28.55 18.53
N LYS A 206 9.26 29.47 18.65
CA LYS A 206 7.94 29.16 19.23
C LYS A 206 7.10 28.24 18.35
N GLY A 207 7.18 28.37 17.03
CA GLY A 207 6.48 27.49 16.09
C GLY A 207 7.02 26.05 16.07
N LYS A 208 8.34 25.88 16.21
CA LYS A 208 8.99 24.56 16.33
C LYS A 208 8.68 23.90 17.67
N HIS A 209 8.63 24.68 18.75
CA HIS A 209 8.32 24.19 20.10
C HIS A 209 6.84 23.79 20.26
N LEU A 210 5.88 24.56 19.72
CA LEU A 210 4.46 24.18 19.73
C LEU A 210 4.18 22.97 18.82
N PHE A 211 4.90 22.86 17.69
CA PHE A 211 4.84 21.69 16.81
C PHE A 211 5.41 20.44 17.50
N PHE A 212 6.49 20.57 18.26
CA PHE A 212 7.06 19.49 19.07
C PHE A 212 6.14 19.06 20.22
N ILE A 213 5.48 20.02 20.89
CA ILE A 213 4.49 19.74 21.96
C ILE A 213 3.22 19.09 21.38
N PHE A 214 2.78 19.52 20.18
CA PHE A 214 1.69 18.87 19.47
C PHE A 214 2.07 17.45 19.03
N LEU A 215 3.30 17.22 18.56
CA LEU A 215 3.81 15.88 18.24
C LEU A 215 3.96 14.98 19.47
N SER A 216 4.42 15.52 20.60
CA SER A 216 4.64 14.75 21.84
C SER A 216 3.33 14.37 22.54
N SER A 217 2.27 15.18 22.38
CA SER A 217 0.91 14.84 22.86
C SER A 217 0.23 13.72 22.05
N ILE A 218 0.81 13.26 20.93
CA ILE A 218 0.19 12.36 19.93
C ILE A 218 0.85 10.95 19.92
N GLN A 219 1.78 10.66 20.83
CA GLN A 219 2.68 9.51 20.71
C GLN A 219 2.07 8.10 20.96
N GLY A 220 0.91 7.98 21.60
CA GLY A 220 0.29 6.68 21.93
C GLY A 220 -0.71 6.13 20.90
N SER A 221 -1.63 6.95 20.41
CA SER A 221 -2.75 6.50 19.53
C SER A 221 -2.39 6.45 18.04
N ASN A 222 -1.31 7.14 17.62
CA ASN A 222 -1.00 7.32 16.20
C ASN A 222 -0.23 6.14 15.59
N LYS A 223 0.44 5.31 16.40
CA LYS A 223 1.16 4.12 15.91
C LYS A 223 0.20 3.11 15.28
N TYR A 224 -0.90 2.80 15.97
CA TYR A 224 -1.91 1.86 15.45
C TYR A 224 -2.57 2.38 14.17
N LEU A 225 -2.83 3.70 14.11
CA LEU A 225 -3.38 4.32 12.91
C LEU A 225 -2.42 4.26 11.72
N LEU A 226 -1.13 4.57 11.93
CA LEU A 226 -0.11 4.47 10.90
C LEU A 226 0.09 3.03 10.43
N THR A 227 0.09 2.08 11.37
CA THR A 227 0.09 0.64 11.07
C THR A 227 -1.11 0.30 10.19
N ALA A 228 -2.34 0.67 10.58
CA ALA A 228 -3.54 0.39 9.78
C ALA A 228 -3.47 1.03 8.38
N GLN A 229 -3.02 2.29 8.29
CA GLN A 229 -2.81 2.99 7.01
C GLN A 229 -1.81 2.25 6.11
N LEU A 230 -0.70 1.79 6.68
CA LEU A 230 0.30 1.03 5.95
C LEU A 230 -0.22 -0.33 5.53
N THR A 231 -0.84 -1.10 6.44
CA THR A 231 -1.42 -2.41 6.15
C THR A 231 -2.40 -2.33 4.99
N LEU A 232 -3.39 -1.44 5.08
CA LEU A 232 -4.43 -1.32 4.06
C LEU A 232 -3.88 -0.83 2.73
N ASN A 233 -2.87 0.06 2.74
CA ASN A 233 -2.24 0.53 1.51
C ASN A 233 -1.43 -0.59 0.83
N LEU A 234 -0.67 -1.37 1.61
CA LEU A 234 0.08 -2.51 1.08
C LEU A 234 -0.87 -3.63 0.59
N PHE A 235 -2.02 -3.80 1.25
CA PHE A 235 -3.06 -4.71 0.81
C PHE A 235 -3.65 -4.29 -0.55
N ILE A 236 -4.10 -3.03 -0.69
CA ILE A 236 -4.68 -2.59 -1.97
C ILE A 236 -3.65 -2.59 -3.11
N LEU A 237 -2.37 -2.32 -2.82
CA LEU A 237 -1.30 -2.46 -3.83
C LEU A 237 -1.12 -3.91 -4.28
N LEU A 238 -1.20 -4.87 -3.37
CA LEU A 238 -1.14 -6.29 -3.73
C LEU A 238 -2.31 -6.66 -4.65
N MET A 239 -3.54 -6.22 -4.32
CA MET A 239 -4.72 -6.42 -5.17
C MET A 239 -4.53 -5.83 -6.57
N ILE A 240 -4.02 -4.60 -6.68
CA ILE A 240 -3.79 -3.94 -7.97
C ILE A 240 -2.72 -4.68 -8.79
N PHE A 241 -1.62 -5.10 -8.17
CA PHE A 241 -0.60 -5.89 -8.87
C PHE A 241 -1.12 -7.25 -9.34
N SER A 242 -1.96 -7.91 -8.54
CA SER A 242 -2.69 -9.11 -8.97
C SER A 242 -3.63 -8.82 -10.14
N GLY A 243 -4.32 -7.67 -10.15
CA GLY A 243 -5.14 -7.20 -11.26
C GLY A 243 -4.35 -7.09 -12.58
N PHE A 244 -3.13 -6.57 -12.54
CA PHE A 244 -2.27 -6.52 -13.72
C PHE A 244 -1.91 -7.91 -14.23
N LEU A 245 -1.66 -8.87 -13.35
CA LEU A 245 -1.41 -10.26 -13.79
C LEU A 245 -2.63 -10.85 -14.48
N TYR A 246 -3.83 -10.64 -13.94
CA TYR A 246 -5.07 -11.10 -14.57
C TYR A 246 -5.27 -10.54 -15.98
N PHE A 247 -4.98 -9.24 -16.18
CA PHE A 247 -5.10 -8.59 -17.49
C PHE A 247 -4.25 -9.25 -18.58
N PHE A 248 -3.09 -9.78 -18.21
CA PHE A 248 -2.17 -10.44 -19.13
C PHE A 248 -2.24 -11.97 -19.06
N SER A 249 -3.24 -12.53 -18.38
CA SER A 249 -3.39 -13.97 -18.26
C SER A 249 -4.76 -14.52 -18.63
N LEU A 250 -5.83 -13.74 -18.47
CA LEU A 250 -7.19 -14.23 -18.66
C LEU A 250 -7.71 -13.99 -20.09
N PRO A 251 -8.48 -14.95 -20.62
CA PRO A 251 -9.00 -14.90 -21.99
C PRO A 251 -10.37 -14.20 -22.10
N PHE A 252 -10.52 -13.02 -21.51
CA PHE A 252 -11.80 -12.28 -21.45
C PHE A 252 -11.80 -10.96 -22.22
N SER A 253 -10.94 -10.84 -23.22
CA SER A 253 -10.57 -9.59 -23.90
C SER A 253 -10.70 -9.72 -25.42
N GLU A 254 -11.62 -10.58 -25.87
CA GLU A 254 -11.94 -10.80 -27.27
C GLU A 254 -13.32 -10.21 -27.61
N THR A 255 -13.38 -9.50 -28.73
CA THR A 255 -14.60 -8.91 -29.30
C THR A 255 -14.67 -9.23 -30.79
N LYS A 256 -15.72 -8.75 -31.47
CA LYS A 256 -15.81 -8.82 -32.94
C LYS A 256 -14.77 -7.93 -33.64
N ASN A 257 -14.19 -6.95 -32.94
CA ASN A 257 -13.35 -5.91 -33.55
C ASN A 257 -11.87 -6.06 -33.19
N TYR A 258 -11.55 -6.69 -32.07
CA TYR A 258 -10.18 -6.97 -31.66
C TYR A 258 -10.11 -8.21 -30.79
N ASN A 259 -8.90 -8.75 -30.67
CA ASN A 259 -8.59 -9.79 -29.70
C ASN A 259 -7.33 -9.41 -28.94
N PHE A 260 -7.49 -9.09 -27.65
CA PHE A 260 -6.39 -8.82 -26.72
C PHE A 260 -6.15 -9.97 -25.75
N ASN A 261 -6.75 -11.15 -25.97
CA ASN A 261 -6.43 -12.32 -25.18
C ASN A 261 -4.96 -12.67 -25.35
N PRO A 262 -4.23 -12.94 -24.26
CA PRO A 262 -2.91 -13.53 -24.38
C PRO A 262 -3.02 -14.90 -25.04
N PRO A 263 -2.00 -15.35 -25.79
CA PRO A 263 -1.91 -16.76 -26.16
C PRO A 263 -2.05 -17.64 -24.91
N SER A 264 -2.79 -18.74 -25.00
CA SER A 264 -3.13 -19.60 -23.84
C SER A 264 -1.90 -20.04 -23.03
N MET A 265 -0.79 -20.38 -23.70
CA MET A 265 0.49 -20.71 -23.06
C MET A 265 1.11 -19.53 -22.31
N VAL A 266 0.98 -18.31 -22.86
CA VAL A 266 1.42 -17.09 -22.16
C VAL A 266 0.54 -16.86 -20.94
N GLY A 267 -0.77 -17.07 -21.06
CA GLY A 267 -1.71 -17.00 -19.95
C GLY A 267 -1.33 -17.97 -18.83
N LEU A 268 -1.06 -19.23 -19.18
CA LEU A 268 -0.59 -20.27 -18.25
C LEU A 268 0.70 -19.85 -17.52
N LEU A 269 1.69 -19.30 -18.24
CA LEU A 269 2.97 -18.91 -17.65
C LEU A 269 2.85 -17.65 -16.77
N VAL A 270 2.19 -16.60 -17.27
CA VAL A 270 1.95 -15.36 -16.50
C VAL A 270 1.18 -15.69 -15.23
N TYR A 271 0.19 -16.55 -15.32
CA TYR A 271 -0.60 -16.96 -14.17
C TYR A 271 0.20 -17.88 -13.23
N GLY A 272 0.68 -19.01 -13.76
CA GLY A 272 1.32 -20.09 -13.00
C GLY A 272 2.67 -19.74 -12.40
N ILE A 273 3.39 -18.75 -12.94
CA ILE A 273 4.65 -18.25 -12.39
C ILE A 273 4.48 -16.86 -11.78
N GLY A 274 3.72 -15.96 -12.44
CA GLY A 274 3.64 -14.55 -12.07
C GLY A 274 2.94 -14.29 -10.74
N PHE A 275 1.85 -14.99 -10.42
CA PHE A 275 1.19 -14.86 -9.09
C PHE A 275 2.08 -15.35 -7.94
N PRO A 276 2.63 -16.58 -8.00
CA PRO A 276 3.64 -17.06 -7.05
C PRO A 276 4.84 -16.12 -6.90
N PHE A 277 5.35 -15.61 -8.03
CA PHE A 277 6.43 -14.62 -8.07
C PHE A 277 6.06 -13.35 -7.32
N LEU A 278 4.89 -12.77 -7.63
CA LEU A 278 4.41 -11.53 -7.03
C LEU A 278 4.29 -11.69 -5.52
N ILE A 279 3.65 -12.74 -5.03
CA ILE A 279 3.48 -12.99 -3.59
C ILE A 279 4.86 -13.11 -2.92
N SER A 280 5.74 -13.97 -3.43
CA SER A 280 7.07 -14.19 -2.85
C SER A 280 7.90 -12.90 -2.80
N PHE A 281 8.00 -12.20 -3.93
CA PHE A 281 8.73 -10.94 -4.03
C PHE A 281 8.13 -9.86 -3.12
N TYR A 282 6.81 -9.70 -3.14
CA TYR A 282 6.11 -8.62 -2.44
C TYR A 282 6.24 -8.74 -0.92
N PHE A 283 5.99 -9.93 -0.36
CA PHE A 283 6.08 -10.15 1.07
C PHE A 283 7.51 -10.02 1.58
N GLN A 284 8.49 -10.50 0.81
CA GLN A 284 9.90 -10.33 1.13
C GLN A 284 10.32 -8.84 1.07
N PHE A 285 9.82 -8.09 0.10
CA PHE A 285 10.05 -6.66 -0.01
C PHE A 285 9.50 -5.88 1.19
N ILE A 286 8.25 -6.12 1.58
CA ILE A 286 7.65 -5.39 2.71
C ILE A 286 8.28 -5.81 4.05
N TYR A 287 8.71 -7.07 4.20
CA TYR A 287 9.41 -7.57 5.40
C TYR A 287 10.75 -6.92 5.63
N THR A 288 11.48 -6.64 4.56
CA THR A 288 12.78 -5.96 4.60
C THR A 288 12.65 -4.45 4.59
N LYS A 289 11.58 -3.88 4.05
CA LYS A 289 11.40 -2.42 4.02
C LYS A 289 10.83 -1.87 5.33
N TYR A 290 9.91 -2.60 5.98
CA TYR A 290 9.14 -2.08 7.13
C TYR A 290 9.40 -2.90 8.41
N HIS A 291 10.61 -2.78 8.95
CA HIS A 291 11.08 -3.53 10.12
C HIS A 291 10.18 -3.39 11.37
N PHE A 292 9.76 -2.16 11.71
CA PHE A 292 8.89 -1.87 12.86
C PHE A 292 7.43 -2.37 12.69
N PHE A 293 7.07 -2.79 11.47
CA PHE A 293 5.73 -3.21 11.08
C PHE A 293 5.63 -4.73 10.88
N ARG A 294 6.70 -5.51 11.10
CA ARG A 294 6.78 -6.94 10.77
C ARG A 294 5.58 -7.77 11.24
N GLN A 295 5.09 -7.54 12.47
CA GLN A 295 3.94 -8.25 13.02
C GLN A 295 2.64 -8.02 12.21
N ALA A 296 2.47 -6.87 11.58
CA ALA A 296 1.28 -6.53 10.82
C ALA A 296 1.37 -6.94 9.34
N ILE A 297 2.54 -7.40 8.87
CA ILE A 297 2.71 -7.88 7.48
C ILE A 297 1.76 -9.02 7.14
N PRO A 298 1.56 -10.05 7.98
CA PRO A 298 0.65 -11.14 7.63
C PRO A 298 -0.81 -10.69 7.54
N LEU A 299 -1.19 -9.57 8.16
CA LEU A 299 -2.52 -8.98 8.02
C LEU A 299 -2.79 -8.50 6.59
N VAL A 300 -1.75 -8.15 5.83
CA VAL A 300 -1.87 -7.82 4.39
C VAL A 300 -2.37 -9.04 3.61
N GLY A 301 -1.82 -10.22 3.89
CA GLY A 301 -2.23 -11.48 3.27
C GLY A 301 -3.62 -11.93 3.71
N ILE A 302 -3.93 -11.81 5.00
CA ILE A 302 -5.28 -12.12 5.52
C ILE A 302 -6.34 -11.22 4.85
N ALA A 303 -6.06 -9.92 4.73
CA ALA A 303 -6.95 -8.99 4.03
C ALA A 303 -7.10 -9.34 2.55
N PHE A 304 -6.01 -9.74 1.88
CA PHE A 304 -6.04 -10.23 0.50
C PHE A 304 -6.96 -11.45 0.34
N VAL A 305 -6.78 -12.50 1.14
CA VAL A 305 -7.62 -13.70 1.10
C VAL A 305 -9.09 -13.36 1.37
N GLY A 306 -9.36 -12.58 2.41
CA GLY A 306 -10.72 -12.19 2.78
C GLY A 306 -11.41 -11.37 1.69
N MET A 307 -10.68 -10.46 1.04
CA MET A 307 -11.21 -9.66 -0.05
C MET A 307 -11.46 -10.49 -1.30
N THR A 308 -10.55 -11.40 -1.65
CA THR A 308 -10.76 -12.31 -2.79
C THR A 308 -11.98 -13.19 -2.55
N LEU A 309 -12.14 -13.78 -1.36
CA LEU A 309 -13.34 -14.53 -1.01
C LEU A 309 -14.61 -13.67 -1.15
N PHE A 310 -14.60 -12.46 -0.57
CA PHE A 310 -15.74 -11.55 -0.60
C PHE A 310 -16.14 -11.19 -2.04
N THR A 311 -15.16 -10.81 -2.87
CA THR A 311 -15.41 -10.42 -4.26
C THR A 311 -15.90 -11.60 -5.09
N GLN A 312 -15.29 -12.78 -4.98
CA GLN A 312 -15.71 -13.96 -5.74
C GLN A 312 -17.13 -14.41 -5.38
N ILE A 313 -17.49 -14.45 -4.09
CA ILE A 313 -18.85 -14.85 -3.65
C ILE A 313 -19.89 -13.82 -4.06
N THR A 314 -19.60 -12.53 -3.88
CA THR A 314 -20.56 -11.46 -4.22
C THR A 314 -20.83 -11.44 -5.72
N SER A 315 -19.81 -11.72 -6.53
CA SER A 315 -19.91 -11.74 -7.99
C SER A 315 -20.58 -13.02 -8.51
N ASN A 316 -20.38 -14.15 -7.84
CA ASN A 316 -20.92 -15.45 -8.23
C ASN A 316 -21.39 -16.25 -6.99
N PRO A 317 -22.70 -16.18 -6.66
CA PRO A 317 -23.26 -16.89 -5.51
C PRO A 317 -23.10 -18.42 -5.56
N HIS A 318 -22.87 -19.01 -6.74
CA HIS A 318 -22.62 -20.46 -6.86
C HIS A 318 -21.32 -20.91 -6.17
N LEU A 319 -20.42 -19.98 -5.84
CA LEU A 319 -19.15 -20.27 -5.16
C LEU A 319 -19.27 -20.32 -3.63
N ILE A 320 -20.46 -20.09 -3.06
CA ILE A 320 -20.67 -20.09 -1.60
C ILE A 320 -20.27 -21.45 -0.99
N SER A 321 -20.59 -22.57 -1.65
CA SER A 321 -20.28 -23.92 -1.19
C SER A 321 -18.77 -24.19 -1.04
N VAL A 322 -17.94 -23.50 -1.83
CA VAL A 322 -16.47 -23.63 -1.82
C VAL A 322 -15.76 -22.52 -1.05
N SER A 323 -16.49 -21.71 -0.30
CA SER A 323 -15.94 -20.69 0.61
C SER A 323 -14.85 -21.25 1.55
N GLY A 324 -15.00 -22.50 1.99
CA GLY A 324 -14.01 -23.21 2.80
C GLY A 324 -12.63 -23.30 2.14
N LEU A 325 -12.57 -23.48 0.81
CA LEU A 325 -11.31 -23.54 0.07
C LEU A 325 -10.51 -22.24 0.19
N TYR A 326 -11.18 -21.09 0.13
CA TYR A 326 -10.54 -19.80 0.32
C TYR A 326 -10.06 -19.62 1.75
N LEU A 327 -10.88 -20.00 2.74
CA LEU A 327 -10.56 -19.85 4.16
C LEU A 327 -9.34 -20.69 4.58
N LEU A 328 -9.09 -21.83 3.95
CA LEU A 328 -7.87 -22.62 4.18
C LEU A 328 -6.59 -21.82 3.86
N ASN A 329 -6.65 -20.88 2.91
CA ASN A 329 -5.51 -20.02 2.59
C ASN A 329 -5.17 -19.02 3.70
N LEU A 330 -6.00 -18.87 4.74
CA LEU A 330 -5.68 -18.05 5.92
C LEU A 330 -4.64 -18.73 6.83
N ILE A 331 -4.61 -20.06 6.88
CA ILE A 331 -3.73 -20.85 7.76
C ILE A 331 -2.25 -20.42 7.64
N PRO A 332 -1.61 -20.38 6.46
CA PRO A 332 -0.21 -19.97 6.37
C PRO A 332 0.05 -18.53 6.84
N PHE A 333 -0.90 -17.61 6.65
CA PHE A 333 -0.77 -16.23 7.12
C PHE A 333 -0.96 -16.12 8.63
N LEU A 334 -1.82 -16.95 9.24
CA LEU A 334 -1.94 -17.06 10.69
C LEU A 334 -0.65 -17.61 11.31
N VAL A 335 -0.04 -18.63 10.69
CA VAL A 335 1.27 -19.15 11.11
C VAL A 335 2.35 -18.07 10.99
N LEU A 336 2.39 -17.33 9.88
CA LEU A 336 3.30 -16.19 9.71
C LEU A 336 3.08 -15.09 10.75
N TYR A 337 1.83 -14.83 11.14
CA TYR A 337 1.51 -13.87 12.19
C TYR A 337 2.13 -14.29 13.52
N ILE A 338 2.01 -15.57 13.90
CA ILE A 338 2.63 -16.11 15.11
C ILE A 338 4.16 -15.97 15.04
N ILE A 339 4.78 -16.36 13.93
CA ILE A 339 6.24 -16.27 13.73
C ILE A 339 6.73 -14.82 13.89
N THR A 340 6.09 -13.88 13.20
CA THR A 340 6.47 -12.46 13.23
C THR A 340 6.19 -11.79 14.58
N ALA A 341 5.15 -12.22 15.30
CA ALA A 341 4.86 -11.78 16.66
C ALA A 341 5.95 -12.26 17.65
N ILE A 342 6.38 -13.53 17.56
CA ILE A 342 7.48 -14.07 18.38
C ILE A 342 8.77 -13.30 18.09
N GLN A 343 9.12 -13.11 16.82
CA GLN A 343 10.30 -12.33 16.42
C GLN A 343 10.28 -10.91 17.02
N SER A 344 9.14 -10.22 16.89
CA SER A 344 8.98 -8.85 17.43
C SER A 344 9.16 -8.80 18.94
N LYS A 345 8.63 -9.79 19.67
CA LYS A 345 8.77 -9.91 21.13
C LYS A 345 10.23 -10.19 21.56
N LEU A 346 10.97 -11.00 20.81
CA LEU A 346 12.37 -11.31 21.09
C LEU A 346 13.29 -10.09 20.87
N ILE A 347 13.03 -9.31 19.83
CA ILE A 347 13.74 -8.06 19.55
C ILE A 347 13.50 -7.03 20.66
N LEU A 348 12.24 -6.83 21.07
CA LEU A 348 11.87 -5.88 22.14
C LEU A 348 12.51 -6.23 23.49
N LYS A 349 12.72 -7.51 23.78
CA LYS A 349 13.38 -7.96 25.02
C LYS A 349 14.90 -7.81 25.01
N GLY A 350 15.49 -7.26 23.95
CA GLY A 350 16.95 -7.16 23.77
C GLY A 350 17.66 -8.51 23.64
N LYS A 351 16.90 -9.62 23.57
CA LYS A 351 17.43 -10.99 23.48
C LYS A 351 17.88 -11.36 22.06
N MET A 352 17.52 -10.54 21.07
CA MET A 352 17.99 -10.68 19.69
C MET A 352 18.38 -9.30 19.13
N PRO A 353 19.68 -9.02 18.94
CA PRO A 353 20.09 -7.91 18.09
C PRO A 353 19.65 -8.18 16.64
N GLU A 354 19.23 -7.12 15.94
CA GLU A 354 18.64 -7.22 14.60
C GLU A 354 19.57 -7.89 13.57
N LYS A 355 20.90 -7.83 13.78
CA LYS A 355 21.92 -8.52 12.99
C LYS A 355 21.86 -10.06 13.06
N ILE A 356 21.33 -10.65 14.13
CA ILE A 356 21.18 -12.12 14.30
C ILE A 356 19.83 -12.61 13.74
N LEU A 357 18.96 -11.70 13.31
CA LEU A 357 17.63 -12.07 12.83
C LEU A 357 17.70 -12.92 11.56
N GLU A 358 18.63 -12.65 10.63
CA GLU A 358 18.65 -13.37 9.34
C GLU A 358 19.00 -14.86 9.45
N SER A 359 19.75 -15.27 10.49
CA SER A 359 20.22 -16.65 10.68
C SER A 359 19.32 -17.51 11.59
N ASN A 360 18.36 -16.89 12.27
CA ASN A 360 17.47 -17.58 13.22
C ASN A 360 16.45 -18.51 12.51
N ILE A 361 16.07 -19.60 13.18
CA ILE A 361 15.07 -20.57 12.73
C ILE A 361 13.75 -19.91 12.32
N TYR A 362 13.27 -18.91 13.05
CA TYR A 362 12.04 -18.17 12.72
C TYR A 362 12.14 -17.44 11.38
N SER A 363 13.32 -16.91 11.03
CA SER A 363 13.51 -16.22 9.75
C SER A 363 13.69 -17.21 8.60
N LYS A 364 14.25 -18.39 8.86
CA LYS A 364 14.26 -19.50 7.89
C LYS A 364 12.83 -20.00 7.62
N LEU A 365 12.03 -20.20 8.67
CA LEU A 365 10.62 -20.59 8.55
C LEU A 365 9.78 -19.53 7.83
N TYR A 366 9.98 -18.24 8.14
CA TYR A 366 9.34 -17.14 7.42
C TYR A 366 9.64 -17.22 5.91
N LYS A 367 10.92 -17.37 5.54
CA LYS A 367 11.34 -17.50 4.14
C LYS A 367 10.74 -18.74 3.49
N LEU A 368 10.75 -19.90 4.17
CA LEU A 368 10.16 -21.13 3.66
C LEU A 368 8.67 -20.93 3.31
N LEU A 369 7.91 -20.30 4.21
CA LEU A 369 6.48 -20.06 4.02
C LEU A 369 6.21 -19.10 2.85
N ILE A 370 6.96 -17.99 2.76
CA ILE A 370 6.77 -16.98 1.72
C ILE A 370 7.25 -17.44 0.34
N VAL A 371 8.29 -18.29 0.29
CA VAL A 371 8.93 -18.70 -0.98
C VAL A 371 8.34 -19.98 -1.55
N LEU A 372 7.84 -20.90 -0.71
CA LEU A 372 7.33 -22.20 -1.17
C LEU A 372 5.85 -22.39 -0.85
N VAL A 373 5.44 -22.25 0.42
CA VAL A 373 4.09 -22.65 0.86
C VAL A 373 3.00 -21.72 0.33
N ILE A 374 3.10 -20.41 0.55
CA ILE A 374 2.09 -19.43 0.12
C ILE A 374 2.03 -19.31 -1.42
N PRO A 375 3.17 -19.33 -2.15
CA PRO A 375 3.15 -19.36 -3.61
C PRO A 375 2.36 -20.53 -4.18
N VAL A 376 2.46 -21.75 -3.61
CA VAL A 376 1.63 -22.90 -4.02
C VAL A 376 0.14 -22.65 -3.77
N LEU A 377 -0.20 -21.98 -2.67
CA LEU A 377 -1.58 -21.63 -2.33
C LEU A 377 -2.17 -20.51 -3.20
N SER A 378 -1.36 -19.85 -4.05
CA SER A 378 -1.87 -18.87 -5.02
C SER A 378 -2.87 -19.47 -6.02
N PHE A 379 -2.75 -20.77 -6.28
CA PHE A 379 -3.68 -21.51 -7.13
C PHE A 379 -5.10 -21.51 -6.55
N THR A 380 -5.26 -21.90 -5.29
CA THR A 380 -6.56 -21.92 -4.60
C THR A 380 -7.09 -20.51 -4.33
N LEU A 381 -6.21 -19.53 -4.14
CA LEU A 381 -6.62 -18.13 -3.94
C LEU A 381 -7.23 -17.49 -5.19
N SER A 382 -6.83 -17.95 -6.37
CA SER A 382 -7.21 -17.33 -7.65
C SER A 382 -8.28 -18.14 -8.38
N PHE A 383 -8.78 -19.21 -7.76
CA PHE A 383 -10.02 -19.84 -8.18
C PHE A 383 -11.16 -18.79 -8.17
N PRO A 384 -12.12 -18.84 -9.11
CA PRO A 384 -12.21 -19.75 -10.26
C PRO A 384 -11.51 -19.23 -11.53
N LEU A 385 -10.88 -18.05 -11.50
CA LEU A 385 -10.31 -17.40 -12.69
C LEU A 385 -9.22 -18.26 -13.34
N ASN A 386 -8.46 -18.99 -12.52
CA ASN A 386 -7.44 -19.91 -12.96
C ASN A 386 -7.98 -21.04 -13.86
N VAL A 387 -9.19 -21.53 -13.60
CA VAL A 387 -9.82 -22.64 -14.32
C VAL A 387 -9.98 -22.31 -15.80
N TYR A 388 -10.30 -21.06 -16.13
CA TYR A 388 -10.44 -20.63 -17.53
C TYR A 388 -9.13 -20.75 -18.31
N ILE A 389 -8.01 -20.33 -17.69
CA ILE A 389 -6.68 -20.38 -18.30
C ILE A 389 -6.25 -21.83 -18.55
N TYR A 390 -6.41 -22.67 -17.52
CA TYR A 390 -6.08 -24.08 -17.61
C TYR A 390 -6.99 -24.81 -18.59
N ASN A 391 -8.29 -24.52 -18.60
CA ASN A 391 -9.18 -25.21 -19.52
C ASN A 391 -8.89 -24.85 -20.98
N GLU A 392 -8.64 -23.57 -21.25
CA GLU A 392 -8.31 -23.10 -22.59
C GLU A 392 -7.00 -23.70 -23.11
N GLU A 393 -5.93 -23.69 -22.31
CA GLU A 393 -4.63 -24.22 -22.75
C GLU A 393 -4.66 -25.73 -22.99
N PHE A 394 -5.31 -26.49 -22.11
CA PHE A 394 -5.23 -27.95 -22.18
C PHE A 394 -6.33 -28.59 -23.03
N TYR A 395 -7.50 -27.96 -23.11
CA TYR A 395 -8.64 -28.49 -23.86
C TYR A 395 -9.06 -27.64 -25.06
N GLY A 396 -8.52 -26.43 -25.22
CA GLY A 396 -8.72 -25.60 -26.42
C GLY A 396 -10.05 -24.84 -26.47
N TYR A 397 -10.79 -24.74 -25.36
CA TYR A 397 -12.05 -23.98 -25.30
C TYR A 397 -12.29 -23.33 -23.94
N LEU A 398 -13.09 -22.27 -23.94
CA LEU A 398 -13.54 -21.59 -22.73
C LEU A 398 -14.75 -22.27 -22.11
N ILE A 399 -14.85 -22.18 -20.79
CA ILE A 399 -15.94 -22.76 -20.00
C ILE A 399 -16.94 -21.69 -19.59
N TYR A 400 -18.20 -22.08 -19.45
CA TYR A 400 -19.21 -21.20 -18.89
C TYR A 400 -19.08 -21.11 -17.36
N GLN A 401 -19.41 -19.94 -16.82
CA GLN A 401 -19.24 -19.66 -15.40
C GLN A 401 -20.06 -20.55 -14.46
N ASN A 402 -21.21 -21.06 -14.91
CA ASN A 402 -22.06 -21.97 -14.13
C ASN A 402 -21.47 -23.38 -13.97
N VAL A 403 -20.59 -23.81 -14.89
CA VAL A 403 -19.93 -25.13 -14.85
C VAL A 403 -18.49 -25.06 -14.33
N VAL A 404 -17.99 -23.87 -13.99
CA VAL A 404 -16.60 -23.66 -13.57
C VAL A 404 -16.20 -24.53 -12.37
N LEU A 405 -17.14 -24.75 -11.44
CA LEU A 405 -16.92 -25.59 -10.28
C LEU A 405 -16.78 -27.07 -10.66
N SER A 406 -17.68 -27.59 -11.50
CA SER A 406 -17.61 -28.98 -11.95
C SER A 406 -16.36 -29.25 -12.78
N VAL A 407 -15.95 -28.29 -13.62
CA VAL A 407 -14.69 -28.42 -14.37
C VAL A 407 -13.52 -28.43 -13.40
N TYR A 408 -13.48 -27.51 -12.43
CA TYR A 408 -12.42 -27.47 -11.42
C TYR A 408 -12.25 -28.80 -10.70
N GLU A 409 -13.33 -29.42 -10.23
CA GLU A 409 -13.28 -30.71 -9.54
C GLU A 409 -12.73 -31.85 -10.42
N GLN A 410 -13.01 -31.81 -11.73
CA GLN A 410 -12.50 -32.79 -12.69
C GLN A 410 -11.01 -32.56 -12.99
N ILE A 411 -10.60 -31.31 -13.18
CA ILE A 411 -9.25 -30.98 -13.60
C ILE A 411 -8.26 -30.88 -12.42
N ILE A 412 -8.70 -30.69 -11.18
CA ILE A 412 -7.78 -30.33 -10.10
C ILE A 412 -6.64 -31.35 -9.90
N ASN A 413 -6.94 -32.65 -9.98
CA ASN A 413 -5.97 -33.72 -9.73
C ASN A 413 -4.92 -33.81 -10.82
N ASP A 414 -5.33 -33.76 -12.08
CA ASP A 414 -4.42 -33.86 -13.23
C ASP A 414 -3.50 -32.63 -13.31
N PHE A 415 -4.00 -31.49 -12.82
CA PHE A 415 -3.31 -30.20 -12.96
C PHE A 415 -2.40 -29.89 -11.78
N PHE A 416 -2.57 -30.56 -10.63
CA PHE A 416 -1.69 -30.40 -9.47
C PHE A 416 -0.22 -30.68 -9.82
N VAL A 417 0.05 -31.63 -10.71
CA VAL A 417 1.41 -32.00 -11.15
C VAL A 417 2.11 -30.86 -11.89
N ILE A 418 1.38 -29.96 -12.54
CA ILE A 418 1.92 -28.83 -13.31
C ILE A 418 1.91 -27.55 -12.47
N VAL A 419 0.81 -27.30 -11.77
CA VAL A 419 0.60 -26.10 -10.96
C VAL A 419 1.63 -26.01 -9.83
N ILE A 420 1.93 -27.12 -9.14
CA ILE A 420 2.87 -27.10 -8.01
C ILE A 420 4.29 -26.72 -8.48
N PRO A 421 4.89 -27.38 -9.50
CA PRO A 421 6.20 -26.98 -10.01
C PRO A 421 6.25 -25.53 -10.49
N LEU A 422 5.24 -25.05 -11.24
CA LEU A 422 5.19 -23.66 -11.68
C LEU A 422 5.12 -22.70 -10.49
N SER A 423 4.33 -23.03 -9.47
CA SER A 423 4.20 -22.22 -8.27
C SER A 423 5.50 -22.16 -7.46
N VAL A 424 6.18 -23.30 -7.31
CA VAL A 424 7.49 -23.37 -6.67
C VAL A 424 8.53 -22.58 -7.47
N ALA A 425 8.54 -22.72 -8.80
CA ALA A 425 9.44 -21.99 -9.68
C ALA A 425 9.22 -20.47 -9.58
N GLY A 426 7.97 -20.02 -9.65
CA GLY A 426 7.63 -18.61 -9.49
C GLY A 426 7.97 -18.07 -8.10
N GLY A 427 7.70 -18.83 -7.04
CA GLY A 427 8.08 -18.48 -5.67
C GLY A 427 9.59 -18.30 -5.49
N LEU A 428 10.39 -19.24 -6.02
CA LEU A 428 11.86 -19.16 -6.03
C LEU A 428 12.37 -17.99 -6.88
N LEU A 429 11.80 -17.78 -8.07
CA LEU A 429 12.16 -16.68 -8.96
C LEU A 429 11.92 -15.32 -8.27
N GLY A 430 10.78 -15.16 -7.58
CA GLY A 430 10.45 -13.96 -6.80
C GLY A 430 11.49 -13.68 -5.72
N TYR A 431 11.94 -14.71 -5.02
CA TYR A 431 12.98 -14.61 -4.02
C TYR A 431 14.35 -14.22 -4.62
N ILE A 432 14.74 -14.84 -5.74
CA ILE A 432 16.01 -14.55 -6.43
C ILE A 432 16.03 -13.10 -6.91
N VAL A 433 14.98 -12.65 -7.61
CA VAL A 433 14.88 -11.27 -8.10
C VAL A 433 14.90 -10.27 -6.95
N PHE A 434 14.22 -10.57 -5.84
CA PHE A 434 14.32 -9.75 -4.64
C PHE A 434 15.77 -9.62 -4.13
N LYS A 435 16.50 -10.74 -4.02
CA LYS A 435 17.90 -10.75 -3.56
C LYS A 435 18.82 -9.94 -4.49
N LEU A 436 18.62 -10.05 -5.80
CA LEU A 436 19.33 -9.27 -6.80
C LEU A 436 19.04 -7.76 -6.64
N ALA A 437 17.77 -7.39 -6.47
CA ALA A 437 17.38 -5.99 -6.27
C ALA A 437 18.01 -5.36 -5.01
N VAL A 438 18.12 -6.13 -3.92
CA VAL A 438 18.80 -5.68 -2.70
C VAL A 438 20.32 -5.52 -2.92
N SER A 439 20.96 -6.49 -3.58
CA SER A 439 22.40 -6.47 -3.86
C SER A 439 22.82 -5.29 -4.78
N LEU A 440 22.03 -5.00 -5.81
CA LEU A 440 22.27 -3.86 -6.70
C LEU A 440 22.17 -2.52 -5.95
N LYS A 441 21.30 -2.43 -4.93
CA LYS A 441 21.16 -1.23 -4.12
C LYS A 441 22.36 -1.01 -3.19
N SER A 442 22.96 -2.07 -2.67
CA SER A 442 24.19 -1.96 -1.85
C SER A 442 25.43 -1.60 -2.67
N ASN A 443 25.47 -1.98 -3.96
CA ASN A 443 26.64 -1.76 -4.83
C ASN A 443 26.66 -0.41 -5.56
N LYS A 444 25.65 0.45 -5.37
CA LYS A 444 25.62 1.76 -6.04
C LYS A 444 26.66 2.70 -5.40
N PRO A 445 27.71 3.15 -6.11
CA PRO A 445 28.72 4.02 -5.53
C PRO A 445 28.06 5.33 -5.06
N ARG A 446 28.31 5.73 -3.80
CA ARG A 446 27.94 7.07 -3.31
C ARG A 446 28.52 8.08 -4.31
N LYS A 447 27.67 8.91 -4.92
CA LYS A 447 28.11 9.98 -5.82
C LYS A 447 29.13 10.84 -5.07
N ASN A 448 30.40 10.71 -5.43
CA ASN A 448 31.47 11.57 -4.95
C ASN A 448 31.11 13.03 -5.29
N SER A 449 30.99 13.87 -4.27
CA SER A 449 31.06 15.31 -4.42
C SER A 449 32.40 15.64 -5.08
N LYS A 450 32.36 16.15 -6.31
CA LYS A 450 33.53 16.67 -7.01
C LYS A 450 34.20 17.73 -6.14
N VAL A 451 35.39 17.41 -5.64
CA VAL A 451 36.36 18.39 -5.16
C VAL A 451 36.89 19.09 -6.41
N SER A 452 36.51 20.35 -6.60
CA SER A 452 37.22 21.27 -7.49
C SER A 452 38.42 21.81 -6.71
N SER A 453 39.56 21.13 -6.80
CA SER A 453 40.86 21.73 -6.50
C SER A 453 41.49 22.15 -7.82
N SER A 454 41.17 23.34 -8.30
CA SER A 454 41.93 24.01 -9.34
C SER A 454 42.79 25.11 -8.70
N ALA A 455 44.09 24.86 -8.71
CA ALA A 455 45.19 25.80 -8.91
C ALA A 455 45.23 27.12 -8.11
N SER A 456 46.16 27.18 -7.15
CA SER A 456 47.00 28.36 -6.91
C SER A 456 48.39 27.89 -6.50
N ASN A 457 49.40 28.57 -7.04
CA ASN A 457 50.85 28.51 -6.74
C ASN A 457 51.71 27.65 -7.69
N LYS A 458 52.03 28.25 -8.84
CA LYS A 458 53.41 28.69 -9.09
C LYS A 458 53.40 30.11 -9.62
#